data_AF-A0A9X8MU62-F1
#
_entry.id   AF-A0A9X8MU62-F1
#
_cell.length_a   1.000
_cell.length_b   1.000
_cell.length_c   1.000
_cell.angle_alpha   90.00
_cell.angle_beta   90.00
_cell.angle_gamma   90.00
#
_symmetry.space_group_name_H-M   'P 1'
#
loop_
_entity.id
_entity.type
_entity.pdbx_description
1 polymer ?
#
loop_
_entity_poly.entity_id
_entity_poly.type
_entity_poly.pdbx_seq_one_letter_code
_entity_poly.pdbx_strand_id
1 'polypeptide(L)'
;MGDSGSVVCLGPGTPYSARFGPKASSPDCDYTYRRAAMSEPGKAFPVSVRVVWDVEWKGGGRSGVVPGLAMSAQRRLEVDELQAVVTS
;
A
#
# COMPACT_ATOMS: atom_id res chain seq x y z
N MET A 1 4.30 6.45 -4.39
CA MET A 1 4.44 5.08 -4.91
C MET A 1 5.76 4.82 -5.65
N GLY A 2 6.70 5.78 -5.68
CA GLY A 2 8.01 5.57 -6.33
C GLY A 2 7.99 5.78 -7.84
N ASP A 3 6.81 5.90 -8.45
CA ASP A 3 6.60 6.08 -9.89
C ASP A 3 5.92 7.41 -10.24
N SER A 4 5.98 8.40 -9.34
CA SER A 4 5.24 9.68 -9.31
C SER A 4 3.75 9.59 -8.89
N GLY A 5 3.17 8.40 -8.77
CA GLY A 5 1.81 8.24 -8.30
C GLY A 5 1.67 8.27 -6.77
N SER A 6 0.44 8.56 -6.33
CA SER A 6 0.01 8.53 -4.94
C SER A 6 -1.45 8.12 -4.84
N VAL A 7 -1.81 7.41 -3.78
CA VAL A 7 -3.19 7.10 -3.42
C VAL A 7 -3.40 7.44 -1.95
N VAL A 8 -4.59 7.94 -1.61
CA VAL A 8 -5.02 8.14 -0.23
C VAL A 8 -6.12 7.12 0.07
N CYS A 9 -5.81 6.17 0.93
CA CYS A 9 -6.79 5.21 1.42
C CYS A 9 -7.51 5.78 2.65
N LEU A 10 -8.84 5.70 2.68
CA LEU A 10 -9.65 6.16 3.80
C LEU A 10 -10.27 4.97 4.54
N GLY A 11 -10.37 5.12 5.87
CA GLY A 11 -10.98 4.12 6.72
C GLY A 11 -10.09 2.89 6.99
N PRO A 12 -10.63 1.89 7.70
CA PRO A 12 -9.86 0.71 8.13
C PRO A 12 -9.58 -0.30 7.01
N GLY A 13 -10.14 -0.08 5.82
CA GLY A 13 -10.10 -1.00 4.70
C GLY A 13 -11.07 -2.18 4.81
N THR A 14 -10.99 -3.11 3.85
CA THR A 14 -11.80 -4.32 3.78
C THR A 14 -11.06 -5.47 4.48
N PRO A 15 -11.66 -6.11 5.50
CA PRO A 15 -11.07 -7.29 6.13
C PRO A 15 -10.79 -8.38 5.12
N TYR A 16 -9.60 -8.99 5.21
CA TYR A 16 -9.20 -10.08 4.32
C TYR A 16 -10.17 -11.27 4.40
N SER A 17 -10.44 -11.89 3.25
CA SER A 17 -11.23 -13.12 3.13
C SER A 17 -10.73 -13.91 1.94
N ALA A 18 -10.68 -15.24 2.07
CA ALA A 18 -10.23 -16.15 1.01
C ALA A 18 -11.09 -16.08 -0.28
N ARG A 19 -12.29 -15.47 -0.21
CA ARG A 19 -13.13 -15.21 -1.39
C ARG A 19 -12.53 -14.18 -2.35
N PHE A 20 -11.62 -13.33 -1.87
CA PHE A 20 -10.95 -12.34 -2.70
C PHE A 20 -9.82 -13.02 -3.45
N GLY A 21 -10.00 -13.19 -4.76
CA GLY A 21 -8.97 -13.73 -5.63
C GLY A 21 -7.78 -12.76 -5.73
N PRO A 22 -6.56 -13.26 -5.97
CA PRO A 22 -5.34 -12.43 -6.03
C PRO A 22 -5.34 -11.43 -7.21
N LYS A 23 -6.22 -11.60 -8.19
CA LYS A 23 -6.41 -10.68 -9.33
C LYS A 23 -7.57 -9.71 -9.14
N ALA A 24 -8.37 -9.86 -8.08
CA ALA A 24 -9.47 -8.94 -7.83
C ALA A 24 -8.92 -7.61 -7.33
N SER A 25 -9.40 -6.50 -7.88
CA SER A 25 -9.15 -5.18 -7.32
C SER A 25 -9.64 -5.10 -5.88
N SER A 26 -8.90 -4.37 -5.06
CA SER A 26 -9.31 -4.15 -3.68
C SER A 26 -10.58 -3.30 -3.66
N PRO A 27 -11.63 -3.66 -2.89
CA PRO A 27 -12.88 -2.90 -2.86
C PRO A 27 -12.78 -1.49 -2.26
N ASP A 28 -11.71 -1.23 -1.53
CA ASP A 28 -11.51 -0.08 -0.65
C ASP A 28 -10.37 0.83 -1.10
N CYS A 29 -9.20 0.27 -1.41
CA CYS A 29 -8.05 1.02 -1.86
C CYS A 29 -7.03 0.11 -2.55
N ASP A 30 -6.73 0.40 -3.81
CA ASP A 30 -5.64 -0.24 -4.53
C ASP A 30 -4.76 0.78 -5.27
N TYR A 31 -3.63 0.30 -5.79
CA TYR A 31 -2.76 1.06 -6.67
C TYR A 31 -2.18 0.12 -7.72
N THR A 32 -2.34 0.46 -9.00
CA THR A 32 -1.79 -0.32 -10.10
C THR A 32 -0.61 0.40 -10.73
N TYR A 33 0.55 -0.25 -10.73
CA TYR A 33 1.72 0.20 -11.48
C TYR A 33 1.51 -0.08 -12.97
N ARG A 34 1.68 0.96 -13.80
CA ARG A 34 1.52 0.85 -15.26
C ARG A 34 2.83 0.67 -16.02
N ARG A 35 3.96 0.69 -15.31
CA ARG A 35 5.29 0.53 -15.90
C ARG A 35 6.15 -0.36 -15.02
N ALA A 36 7.09 -1.07 -15.65
CA ALA A 36 8.07 -1.87 -14.95
C ALA A 36 9.04 -1.00 -14.13
N ALA A 37 9.60 -1.58 -13.07
CA ALA A 37 10.61 -0.95 -12.24
C ALA A 37 12.04 -1.09 -12.82
N MET A 38 12.21 -1.71 -14.00
CA MET A 38 13.53 -2.05 -14.54
C MET A 38 14.43 -0.83 -14.82
N SER A 39 13.85 0.32 -15.13
CA SER A 39 14.58 1.59 -15.31
C SER A 39 14.85 2.33 -14.00
N GLU A 40 14.28 1.88 -12.88
CA GLU A 40 14.47 2.52 -11.57
C GLU A 40 15.80 2.06 -10.92
N PRO A 41 16.47 2.91 -10.12
CA PRO A 41 17.68 2.53 -9.41
C PRO A 41 17.47 1.28 -8.56
N GLY A 42 18.28 0.23 -8.82
CA GLY A 42 18.16 -1.08 -8.16
C GLY A 42 16.87 -1.83 -8.52
N LYS A 43 16.30 -1.57 -9.70
CA LYS A 43 15.19 -2.29 -10.34
C LYS A 43 13.92 -2.40 -9.50
N ALA A 44 13.67 -1.42 -8.62
CA ALA A 44 12.52 -1.43 -7.71
C ALA A 44 12.07 -0.01 -7.39
N PHE A 45 10.76 0.17 -7.25
CA PHE A 45 10.16 1.42 -6.79
C PHE A 45 10.40 1.61 -5.27
N PRO A 46 10.88 2.77 -4.81
CA PRO A 46 10.85 3.13 -3.40
C PRO A 46 9.42 3.56 -3.00
N VAL A 47 8.70 2.65 -2.35
CA VAL A 47 7.33 2.88 -1.87
C VAL A 47 7.37 3.41 -0.45
N SER A 48 6.79 4.58 -0.22
CA SER A 48 6.59 5.17 1.11
C SER A 48 5.11 5.19 1.45
N VAL A 49 4.79 4.76 2.66
CA VAL A 49 3.42 4.74 3.21
C VAL A 49 3.43 5.57 4.49
N ARG A 50 2.41 6.40 4.66
CA ARG A 50 2.14 7.12 5.90
C ARG A 50 0.71 6.80 6.34
N VAL A 51 0.57 6.34 7.58
CA VAL A 51 -0.73 6.05 8.20
C VAL A 51 -0.91 6.97 9.39
N VAL A 52 -2.08 7.57 9.50
CA VAL A 52 -2.45 8.47 10.60
C VAL A 52 -3.56 7.82 11.40
N TRP A 53 -3.37 7.77 12.71
CA TRP A 53 -4.28 7.11 13.65
C TRP A 53 -4.71 8.07 14.74
N ASP A 54 -5.98 7.97 15.14
CA ASP A 54 -6.44 8.46 16.43
C ASP A 54 -6.49 7.27 17.39
N VAL A 55 -5.63 7.28 18.40
CA VAL A 55 -5.45 6.14 19.31
C VAL A 55 -6.14 6.40 20.65
N GLU A 56 -7.07 5.54 21.01
CA GLU A 56 -7.63 5.49 22.36
C GLU A 56 -6.88 4.46 23.21
N TRP A 57 -6.56 4.80 24.46
CA TRP A 57 -5.86 3.89 25.37
C TRP A 57 -6.44 3.92 26.79
N LYS A 58 -6.25 2.81 27.51
CA LYS A 58 -6.58 2.64 28.93
C LYS A 58 -5.50 1.82 29.62
N GLY A 59 -5.03 2.27 30.78
CA GLY A 59 -3.96 1.58 31.54
C GLY A 59 -3.66 2.27 32.89
N GLY A 60 -3.31 1.48 33.91
CA GLY A 60 -2.95 2.01 35.24
C GLY A 60 -4.04 2.84 35.92
N GLY A 61 -5.33 2.52 35.68
CA GLY A 61 -6.47 3.29 36.18
C GLY A 61 -6.72 4.61 35.45
N ARG A 62 -6.03 4.87 34.33
CA ARG A 62 -6.16 6.08 33.51
C ARG A 62 -6.59 5.73 32.09
N SER A 63 -7.10 6.71 31.37
CA SER A 63 -7.44 6.61 29.95
C SER A 63 -7.14 7.92 29.23
N GLY A 64 -7.03 7.88 27.90
CA GLY A 64 -6.81 9.06 27.09
C GLY A 64 -6.89 8.80 25.59
N VAL A 65 -6.72 9.86 24.82
CA VAL A 65 -6.67 9.85 23.36
C VAL A 65 -5.35 10.46 22.90
N VAL A 66 -4.73 9.87 21.89
CA VAL A 66 -3.58 10.41 21.17
C VAL A 66 -4.03 10.72 19.74
N PRO A 67 -4.41 11.97 19.43
CA PRO A 67 -4.87 12.33 18.11
C PRO A 67 -3.71 12.45 17.12
N GLY A 68 -3.93 12.03 15.87
CA GLY A 68 -3.01 12.27 14.76
C GLY A 68 -1.66 11.56 14.85
N LEU A 69 -1.58 10.42 15.54
CA LEU A 69 -0.36 9.60 15.58
C LEU A 69 -0.02 9.14 14.16
N ALA A 70 1.11 9.61 13.63
CA ALA A 70 1.57 9.25 12.29
C ALA A 70 2.67 8.18 12.35
N MET A 71 2.46 7.09 11.62
CA MET A 71 3.46 6.04 11.40
C MET A 71 3.84 6.04 9.92
N SER A 72 5.14 5.88 9.63
CA SER A 72 5.63 5.80 8.25
C SER A 72 6.46 4.54 8.04
N ALA A 73 6.36 3.97 6.85
CA ALA A 73 7.14 2.81 6.44
C ALA A 73 7.60 2.97 4.99
N GLN A 74 8.77 2.42 4.67
CA GLN A 74 9.29 2.37 3.31
C GLN A 74 9.61 0.94 2.90
N ARG A 75 9.34 0.59 1.64
CA ARG A 75 9.67 -0.70 1.03
C ARG A 75 10.18 -0.53 -0.39
N ARG A 76 10.94 -1.51 -0.86
CA ARG A 76 11.39 -1.64 -2.24
C ARG A 76 10.44 -2.62 -2.93
N LEU A 77 9.74 -2.18 -3.96
CA LEU A 77 8.78 -3.01 -4.69
C LEU A 77 9.27 -3.26 -6.10
N GLU A 78 9.48 -4.53 -6.42
CA GLU A 78 9.78 -4.99 -7.78
C GLU A 78 8.48 -5.10 -8.57
N VAL A 79 8.48 -4.57 -9.79
CA VAL A 79 7.36 -4.65 -10.73
C VAL A 79 7.94 -5.05 -12.07
N ASP A 80 7.69 -6.29 -12.45
CA ASP A 80 8.16 -6.86 -13.70
C ASP A 80 7.14 -6.71 -14.83
N GLU A 81 7.63 -6.73 -16.06
CA GLU A 81 6.81 -6.79 -17.26
C GLU A 81 6.87 -8.19 -17.85
N LEU A 82 5.70 -8.73 -18.19
CA LEU A 82 5.59 -9.98 -18.94
C LEU A 82 5.36 -9.65 -20.41
N GLN A 83 6.40 -9.81 -21.23
CA GLN A 83 6.30 -9.71 -22.69
C GLN A 83 5.80 -11.04 -23.25
N ALA A 84 4.70 -11.01 -24.02
CA ALA A 84 4.24 -12.17 -24.77
C ALA A 84 4.51 -11.94 -26.26
N VAL A 85 5.21 -12.88 -26.90
CA VAL A 85 5.30 -12.92 -28.36
C VAL A 85 4.09 -13.68 -28.89
N VAL A 86 3.23 -13.00 -29.62
CA VAL A 86 2.14 -13.66 -30.36
C VAL A 86 2.71 -14.10 -31.70
N THR A 87 2.91 -15.41 -31.88
CA THR A 87 3.20 -15.99 -33.20
C THR A 87 1.89 -16.39 -33.86
N SER A 88 1.59 -15.79 -35.01
CA SER A 88 0.48 -16.17 -35.90
C SER A 88 0.83 -17.38 -36.75
#